data_AF-A0A0B7FWL6-F1
#
_entry.id   AF-A0A0B7FWL6-F1
#
_cell.length_a   1.000
_cell.length_b   1.000
_cell.length_c   1.000
_cell.angle_alpha   90.00
_cell.angle_beta   90.00
_cell.angle_gamma   90.00
#
_symmetry.space_group_name_H-M   'P 1'
#
loop_
_entity.id
_entity.type
_entity.pdbx_description
1 polymer ?
#
loop_
_entity_poly.entity_id
_entity_poly.type
_entity_poly.pdbx_seq_one_letter_code
_entity_poly.pdbx_strand_id
1 'polypeptide(L)'
;MSLDWNNAALCAQFYKGLHWHVKQQLAQKEDQPRDLEALIAAAIRINNVRCELEISRPPCENRPKTTAASTTARPANSGTPHIDSDRLKADPNYVSETERQRR
;
A
#
# COMPACT_ATOMS: atom_id res chain seq x y z
N MET A 1 25.13 -33.06 9.61
CA MET A 1 25.28 -31.75 10.26
C MET A 1 23.93 -31.39 10.88
N SER A 2 23.85 -31.22 12.20
CA SER A 2 22.62 -30.81 12.89
C SER A 2 22.60 -29.28 12.91
N LEU A 3 21.67 -28.64 12.17
CA LEU A 3 21.45 -27.21 12.30
C LEU A 3 20.89 -26.97 13.71
N ASP A 4 21.66 -26.27 14.55
CA ASP A 4 21.17 -25.74 15.82
C ASP A 4 20.16 -24.63 15.51
N TRP A 5 18.90 -25.02 15.28
CA TRP A 5 17.80 -24.09 15.08
C TRP A 5 17.46 -23.43 16.41
N ASN A 6 18.26 -22.43 16.79
CA ASN A 6 17.95 -21.55 17.91
C ASN A 6 16.66 -20.77 17.62
N ASN A 7 15.94 -20.37 18.68
CA ASN A 7 14.69 -19.61 18.62
C ASN A 7 14.84 -18.34 17.75
N ALA A 8 16.01 -17.70 17.79
CA ALA A 8 16.35 -16.56 16.92
C ALA A 8 16.37 -16.92 15.42
N ALA A 9 16.87 -18.11 15.06
CA ALA A 9 16.91 -18.57 13.67
C ALA A 9 15.50 -18.89 13.15
N LEU A 10 14.64 -19.48 14.01
CA LEU A 10 13.23 -19.71 13.72
C LEU A 10 12.46 -18.39 13.55
N CYS A 11 12.64 -17.42 14.45
CA CYS A 11 12.07 -16.09 14.33
C CYS A 11 12.50 -15.41 13.04
N ALA A 12 13.79 -15.44 12.69
CA ALA A 12 14.30 -14.84 11.47
C ALA A 12 13.72 -15.49 10.20
N GLN A 13 13.61 -16.82 10.20
CA GLN A 13 13.04 -17.55 9.07
C GLN A 13 11.53 -17.29 8.91
N PHE A 14 10.78 -17.31 10.01
CA PHE A 14 9.37 -16.95 10.01
C PHE A 14 9.17 -15.51 9.56
N TYR A 15 9.96 -14.58 10.11
CA TYR A 15 9.90 -13.17 9.74
C TYR A 15 10.17 -12.98 8.26
N LYS A 16 11.14 -13.69 7.64
CA LYS A 16 11.36 -13.62 6.19
C LYS A 16 10.10 -13.96 5.38
N GLY A 17 9.33 -14.96 5.78
CA GLY A 17 8.07 -15.37 5.13
C GLY A 17 6.86 -14.46 5.37
N LEU A 18 6.92 -13.54 6.35
CA LEU A 18 5.81 -12.64 6.63
C LEU A 18 5.54 -11.64 5.50
N HIS A 19 4.26 -11.34 5.29
CA HIS A 19 3.82 -10.31 4.37
C HIS A 19 4.35 -8.92 4.78
N TRP A 20 4.73 -8.09 3.81
CA TRP A 20 5.40 -6.81 4.05
C TRP A 20 4.61 -5.89 4.99
N HIS A 21 3.28 -5.89 4.90
CA HIS A 21 2.42 -5.04 5.72
C HIS A 21 2.43 -5.47 7.20
N VAL A 22 2.50 -6.79 7.46
CA VAL A 22 2.60 -7.34 8.82
C VAL A 22 3.97 -6.99 9.40
N LYS A 23 5.04 -7.08 8.61
CA LYS A 23 6.39 -6.64 9.00
C LYS A 23 6.42 -5.17 9.37
N GLN A 24 5.76 -4.32 8.58
CA GLN A 24 5.65 -2.88 8.86
C GLN A 24 4.94 -2.62 10.20
N GLN A 25 3.78 -3.22 10.42
CA GLN A 25 3.06 -3.03 11.69
C GLN A 25 3.79 -3.62 12.90
N LEU A 26 4.57 -4.69 12.72
CA LEU A 26 5.46 -5.22 13.76
C LEU A 26 6.64 -4.28 14.07
N ALA A 27 7.19 -3.61 13.07
CA ALA A 27 8.28 -2.64 13.26
C ALA A 27 7.81 -1.34 13.93
N GLN A 28 6.52 -1.00 13.80
CA GLN A 28 5.90 0.15 14.47
C GLN A 28 5.53 -0.12 15.93
N LYS A 29 5.54 -1.39 16.38
CA LYS A 29 5.28 -1.75 17.77
C LYS A 29 6.57 -1.62 18.58
N GLU A 30 6.49 -0.86 19.67
CA GLU A 30 7.63 -0.56 20.56
C GLU A 30 8.20 -1.82 21.24
N ASP A 31 7.36 -2.85 21.44
CA ASP A 31 7.78 -4.15 21.97
C ASP A 31 7.96 -5.16 20.82
N GLN A 32 9.21 -5.29 20.36
CA GLN A 32 9.57 -6.26 19.34
C GLN A 32 9.56 -7.67 19.96
N PRO A 33 8.76 -8.62 19.44
CA PRO A 33 8.67 -9.95 20.01
C PRO A 33 10.03 -10.64 19.95
N ARG A 34 10.63 -10.87 21.12
CA ARG A 34 11.90 -11.58 21.28
C ARG A 34 11.74 -13.10 21.20
N ASP A 35 10.51 -13.57 21.38
CA ASP A 35 10.15 -14.98 21.35
C ASP A 35 9.29 -15.30 20.13
N LEU A 36 9.40 -16.54 19.65
CA LEU A 36 8.70 -17.02 18.45
C LEU A 36 7.20 -17.05 18.67
N GLU A 37 6.73 -17.52 19.83
CA GLU A 37 5.31 -17.55 20.16
C GLU A 37 4.71 -16.15 20.19
N ALA A 38 5.43 -15.20 20.78
CA ALA A 38 5.01 -13.79 20.80
C ALA A 38 4.94 -13.20 19.38
N LEU A 39 5.89 -13.56 18.51
CA LEU A 39 5.91 -13.14 17.11
C LEU A 39 4.74 -13.72 16.32
N ILE A 40 4.47 -15.02 16.48
CA ILE A 40 3.34 -15.70 15.84
C ILE A 40 2.01 -15.09 16.30
N ALA A 41 1.82 -14.93 17.61
CA ALA A 41 0.61 -14.36 18.18
C ALA A 41 0.38 -12.91 17.69
N ALA A 42 1.43 -12.09 17.65
CA ALA A 42 1.35 -10.73 17.13
C ALA A 42 0.99 -10.71 15.63
N ALA A 43 1.62 -11.57 14.82
CA ALA A 43 1.33 -11.67 13.40
C ALA A 43 -0.13 -12.10 13.11
N ILE A 44 -0.64 -13.10 13.86
CA ILE A 44 -2.03 -13.55 13.75
C ILE A 44 -2.99 -12.41 14.10
N ARG A 45 -2.76 -11.72 15.23
CA ARG A 45 -3.60 -10.58 15.64
C ARG A 45 -3.65 -9.48 14.59
N ILE A 46 -2.49 -9.13 14.03
CA ILE A 46 -2.40 -8.11 12.96
C ILE A 46 -3.19 -8.56 11.73
N ASN A 47 -3.04 -9.84 11.34
CA ASN A 47 -3.75 -10.37 10.18
C ASN A 47 -5.28 -10.38 10.39
N ASN A 48 -5.74 -10.78 11.57
CA ASN A 48 -7.17 -10.81 11.90
C ASN A 48 -7.79 -9.41 11.86
N VAL A 49 -7.13 -8.42 12.47
CA VAL A 49 -7.58 -7.02 12.41
C VAL A 49 -7.66 -6.53 10.96
N ARG A 50 -6.69 -6.90 10.11
CA ARG A 50 -6.73 -6.54 8.69
C ARG A 50 -7.92 -7.19 7.99
N CYS A 51 -8.12 -8.50 8.16
CA CYS A 51 -9.25 -9.19 7.55
C CYS A 51 -10.58 -8.58 8.01
N GLU A 52 -10.73 -8.30 9.30
CA GLU A 52 -11.91 -7.64 9.85
C GLU A 52 -12.11 -6.22 9.30
N LEU A 53 -11.03 -5.44 9.13
CA LEU A 53 -11.09 -4.12 8.49
C LEU A 53 -11.44 -4.19 7.01
N GLU A 54 -10.97 -5.21 6.29
CA GLU A 54 -11.34 -5.46 4.89
C GLU A 54 -12.82 -5.83 4.77
N ILE A 55 -13.35 -6.62 5.71
CA ILE A 55 -14.78 -7.01 5.78
C ILE A 55 -15.66 -5.82 6.19
N SER A 56 -15.20 -5.03 7.16
CA SER A 56 -15.93 -3.86 7.69
C SER A 56 -15.84 -2.66 6.76
N ARG A 57 -14.94 -2.71 5.76
CA ARG A 57 -14.82 -1.65 4.77
C ARG A 57 -16.15 -1.60 4.01
N PRO A 58 -16.89 -0.47 4.08
CA PRO A 58 -18.09 -0.35 3.29
C PRO A 58 -17.71 -0.52 1.82
N PRO A 59 -18.58 -1.13 0.98
CA PRO A 59 -18.39 -1.13 -0.45
C PRO A 59 -18.07 0.30 -0.84
N CYS A 60 -16.86 0.55 -1.34
CA CYS A 60 -16.53 1.85 -1.89
C CYS A 60 -17.29 2.00 -3.21
N GLU A 61 -18.62 2.10 -3.14
CA GLU A 61 -19.51 2.48 -4.25
C GLU A 61 -19.26 3.93 -4.69
N ASN A 62 -18.49 4.70 -3.91
CA ASN A 62 -18.00 6.02 -4.29
C ASN A 62 -16.73 5.98 -5.15
N ARG A 63 -16.49 4.92 -5.93
CA ARG A 63 -15.67 5.09 -7.13
C ARG A 63 -16.58 5.84 -8.11
N PRO A 64 -16.33 7.12 -8.45
CA PRO A 64 -17.10 7.75 -9.51
C PRO A 64 -16.94 6.89 -10.76
N LYS A 65 -18.02 6.18 -11.07
CA LYS A 65 -18.24 5.50 -12.33
C LYS A 65 -18.20 6.62 -13.35
N THR A 66 -17.16 6.66 -14.19
CA THR A 66 -17.07 7.59 -15.31
C THR A 66 -18.21 7.27 -16.27
N THR A 67 -19.39 7.79 -15.96
CA THR A 67 -20.52 7.90 -16.86
C THR A 67 -20.45 9.32 -17.38
N ALA A 68 -20.13 9.46 -18.65
CA ALA A 68 -20.18 10.72 -19.37
C ALA A 68 -21.59 11.33 -19.24
N ALA A 69 -21.68 12.50 -18.62
CA ALA A 69 -22.81 13.40 -18.75
C ALA A 69 -22.30 14.85 -18.69
N SER A 70 -22.71 15.61 -19.70
CA SER A 70 -22.28 16.96 -20.04
C SER A 70 -22.46 18.00 -18.94
N THR A 71 -21.52 18.95 -18.92
CA THR A 71 -21.67 20.39 -18.63
C THR A 71 -22.58 20.82 -17.47
N THR A 72 -21.98 21.38 -16.40
CA THR A 72 -22.24 22.76 -15.95
C THR A 72 -21.27 23.15 -14.82
N ALA A 73 -20.85 24.41 -14.85
CA ALA A 73 -19.74 25.03 -14.16
C ALA A 73 -19.73 24.96 -12.62
N ARG A 74 -18.52 24.81 -12.05
CA ARG A 74 -17.90 25.68 -11.01
C ARG A 74 -16.72 24.96 -10.35
N PRO A 75 -15.46 25.47 -10.36
CA PRO A 75 -14.43 24.86 -9.55
C PRO A 75 -14.54 25.40 -8.12
N ALA A 76 -14.95 24.53 -7.20
CA ALA A 76 -14.65 24.65 -5.79
C ALA A 76 -13.29 23.98 -5.55
N ASN A 77 -12.41 24.75 -4.94
CA ASN A 77 -10.99 24.50 -4.75
C ASN A 77 -10.84 23.38 -3.71
N SER A 78 -10.55 22.15 -4.16
CA SER A 78 -10.22 21.03 -3.26
C SER A 78 -9.62 19.87 -4.06
N GLY A 79 -8.30 19.70 -3.94
CA GLY A 79 -7.71 18.36 -3.79
C GLY A 79 -7.46 17.51 -5.04
N THR A 80 -6.64 17.98 -5.98
CA THR A 80 -5.65 17.20 -6.77
C THR A 80 -4.96 18.19 -7.73
N PRO A 81 -3.63 18.17 -7.96
CA PRO A 81 -3.10 18.81 -9.15
C PRO A 81 -3.54 17.92 -10.32
N HIS A 82 -4.76 18.13 -10.81
CA HIS A 82 -5.16 17.59 -12.09
C HIS A 82 -4.24 18.28 -13.11
N ILE A 83 -3.16 17.60 -13.47
CA ILE A 83 -2.22 18.07 -14.48
C ILE A 83 -3.05 18.19 -15.75
N ASP A 84 -3.33 19.42 -16.13
CA ASP A 84 -4.00 19.75 -17.38
C ASP A 84 -3.05 19.34 -18.51
N SER A 85 -3.34 18.17 -19.11
CA SER A 85 -2.53 17.58 -20.17
C SER A 85 -2.34 18.54 -21.35
N ASP A 86 -3.32 19.38 -21.65
CA ASP A 86 -3.22 20.35 -22.73
C ASP A 86 -2.23 21.47 -22.37
N ARG A 87 -2.20 21.91 -21.11
CA ARG A 87 -1.15 22.82 -20.62
C ARG A 87 0.22 22.17 -20.52
N LEU A 88 0.28 20.88 -20.18
CA LEU A 88 1.53 20.13 -20.11
C LEU A 88 2.15 19.98 -21.51
N LYS A 89 1.33 19.78 -22.55
CA LYS A 89 1.76 19.73 -23.97
C LYS A 89 2.23 21.07 -24.50
N ALA A 90 1.83 22.17 -23.87
CA ALA A 90 2.27 23.52 -24.19
C ALA A 90 3.61 23.90 -23.50
N ASP A 91 4.13 23.07 -22.60
CA ASP A 91 5.42 23.30 -21.96
C ASP A 91 6.56 23.13 -23.00
N PRO A 92 7.49 24.09 -23.11
CA PRO A 92 8.61 23.99 -24.06
C PRO A 92 9.56 22.81 -23.78
N ASN A 93 9.49 22.20 -22.59
CA ASN A 93 10.23 21.01 -22.19
C ASN A 93 9.34 19.74 -22.23
N TYR A 94 8.16 19.80 -22.84
CA TYR A 94 7.29 18.65 -22.99
C TYR A 94 7.86 17.63 -23.98
N VAL A 95 8.09 16.41 -23.51
CA VAL A 95 8.48 15.27 -24.36
C VAL A 95 7.32 14.29 -24.43
N SER A 96 6.85 13.98 -25.64
CA SER A 96 5.77 13.02 -25.86
C SER A 96 6.19 11.61 -25.44
N GLU A 97 5.23 10.81 -24.96
CA GLU A 97 5.50 9.44 -24.49
C GLU A 97 6.11 8.55 -25.58
N THR A 98 5.72 8.76 -26.83
CA THR A 98 6.28 8.07 -28.00
C THR A 98 7.77 8.37 -28.20
N GLU A 99 8.21 9.58 -27.87
CA GLU A 99 9.61 10.00 -27.96
C GLU A 99 10.42 9.46 -26.78
N ARG A 100 9.81 9.38 -25.58
CA ARG A 100 10.42 8.74 -24.40
C ARG A 100 10.64 7.25 -24.59
N GLN A 101 9.71 6.55 -25.24
CA GLN A 101 9.78 5.11 -25.47
C GLN A 101 10.79 4.72 -26.56
N ARG A 102 11.27 5.68 -27.36
CA ARG A 102 12.26 5.46 -28.42
C ARG A 102 13.71 5.61 -27.96
N ARG A 103 13.94 5.98 -26.69
CA ARG A 103 15.27 6.04 -26.07
C ARG A 103 15.50 4.81 -25.21
#